data_AF-A0A519UZU4-F1
#
_entry.id   AF-A0A519UZU4-F1
#
_cell.length_a   1.000
_cell.length_b   1.000
_cell.length_c   1.000
_cell.angle_alpha   90.00
_cell.angle_beta   90.00
_cell.angle_gamma   90.00
#
_symmetry.space_group_name_H-M   'P 1'
#
loop_
_entity.id
_entity.type
_entity.pdbx_description
1 polymer ?
#
loop_
_entity_poly.entity_id
_entity_poly.type
_entity_poly.pdbx_seq_one_letter_code
_entity_poly.pdbx_strand_id
1 'polypeptide(L)'
;MNYKLNNIPERPAKPRQKGLTMVMDKGLSLRQVEDFIDVAGVHTDIVKLGWATSYVTPNLKEKLALYRSAGIPTYFGGTLFEAFAIRNQFDDYRRVLEEFGMEYAEVSDGSMDIEHDKKCDFIRKLSEQVTVISEVGSKDAAKIFAPYKWIALMKAEIEAGSWKVIAEAREGGNVGIYRGTGEVREGLVDEILTQIPEETIIWEAPQKEQQVWFIKLIGTNVNLGNIAPAEVIPLETIRLGLRGDTFDYFLNK
;
A
#
# COMPACT_ATOMS: atom_id res chain seq x y z
N MET A 1 -12.12 7.67 19.80
CA MET A 1 -12.64 9.03 19.51
C MET A 1 -12.89 9.74 20.83
N ASN A 2 -12.53 11.02 20.92
CA ASN A 2 -12.48 11.75 22.20
C ASN A 2 -13.82 12.40 22.61
N TYR A 3 -14.72 12.60 21.65
CA TYR A 3 -16.04 13.19 21.85
C TYR A 3 -17.03 12.60 20.82
N LYS A 4 -18.34 12.81 21.03
CA LYS A 4 -19.40 12.28 20.17
C LYS A 4 -19.81 13.31 19.12
N LEU A 5 -19.91 12.86 17.87
CA LEU A 5 -20.52 13.59 16.76
C LEU A 5 -21.52 12.64 16.08
N ASN A 6 -22.66 13.16 15.65
CA ASN A 6 -23.63 12.40 14.86
C ASN A 6 -23.17 12.36 13.39
N ASN A 7 -23.72 11.42 12.62
CA ASN A 7 -23.50 11.33 11.17
C ASN A 7 -22.02 11.19 10.77
N ILE A 8 -21.25 10.46 11.59
CA ILE A 8 -19.87 10.09 11.29
C ILE A 8 -19.86 8.73 10.58
N PRO A 9 -19.16 8.59 9.43
CA PRO A 9 -19.02 7.32 8.73
C PRO A 9 -18.48 6.19 9.61
N GLU A 10 -19.00 4.98 9.41
CA GLU A 10 -18.52 3.80 10.12
C GLU A 10 -17.18 3.31 9.57
N ARG A 11 -16.22 3.12 10.48
CA ARG A 11 -14.89 2.56 10.20
C ARG A 11 -14.77 1.16 10.80
N PRO A 12 -14.21 0.18 10.08
CA PRO A 12 -13.97 -1.15 10.62
C PRO A 12 -12.92 -1.08 11.74
N ALA A 13 -13.08 -1.96 12.73
CA ALA A 13 -12.08 -2.18 13.77
C ALA A 13 -10.89 -2.99 13.24
N LYS A 14 -9.74 -2.91 13.92
CA LYS A 14 -8.59 -3.77 13.64
C LYS A 14 -8.84 -5.22 14.12
N PRO A 15 -8.29 -6.24 13.45
CA PRO A 15 -7.55 -6.18 12.18
C PRO A 15 -8.47 -5.90 10.99
N ARG A 16 -8.18 -4.84 10.23
CA ARG A 16 -9.03 -4.41 9.10
C ARG A 16 -8.78 -5.28 7.88
N GLN A 17 -9.84 -5.62 7.15
CA GLN A 17 -9.77 -6.29 5.83
C GLN A 17 -10.12 -5.36 4.67
N LYS A 18 -10.72 -4.21 4.99
CA LYS A 18 -11.04 -3.09 4.10
C LYS A 18 -10.84 -1.78 4.85
N GLY A 19 -10.71 -0.68 4.13
CA GLY A 19 -10.46 0.63 4.71
C GLY A 19 -9.06 0.76 5.28
N LEU A 20 -8.11 0.02 4.69
CA LEU A 20 -6.73 -0.06 5.11
C LEU A 20 -6.00 1.28 4.93
N THR A 21 -5.11 1.58 5.86
CA THR A 21 -4.09 2.62 5.75
C THR A 21 -2.72 1.94 5.77
N MET A 22 -2.10 1.87 4.59
CA MET A 22 -0.73 1.41 4.41
C MET A 22 0.22 2.61 4.39
N VAL A 23 1.04 2.70 5.44
CA VAL A 23 1.98 3.81 5.66
C VAL A 23 3.33 3.49 5.03
N MET A 24 4.00 4.50 4.48
CA MET A 24 5.37 4.36 3.97
C MET A 24 6.39 4.98 4.93
N ASP A 25 7.20 4.13 5.57
CA ASP A 25 8.38 4.53 6.32
C ASP A 25 9.60 4.60 5.38
N LYS A 26 10.16 5.80 5.20
CA LYS A 26 11.33 6.04 4.35
C LYS A 26 12.64 6.20 5.13
N GLY A 27 12.63 5.96 6.44
CA GLY A 27 13.79 6.15 7.31
C GLY A 27 13.52 6.84 8.64
N LEU A 28 12.33 6.66 9.24
CA LEU A 28 12.07 7.11 10.61
C LEU A 28 13.10 6.50 11.56
N SER A 29 13.62 7.31 12.49
CA SER A 29 14.42 6.79 13.61
C SER A 29 13.55 5.98 14.59
N LEU A 30 14.16 5.23 15.50
CA LEU A 30 13.43 4.46 16.52
C LEU A 30 12.46 5.35 17.33
N ARG A 31 12.93 6.53 17.77
CA ARG A 31 12.09 7.47 18.54
C ARG A 31 10.94 8.03 17.71
N GLN A 32 11.18 8.31 16.43
CA GLN A 32 10.10 8.74 15.54
C GLN A 32 9.07 7.62 15.27
N VAL A 33 9.49 6.36 15.29
CA VAL A 33 8.58 5.22 15.22
C VAL A 33 7.73 5.12 16.48
N GLU A 34 8.32 5.29 17.67
CA GLU A 34 7.59 5.36 18.95
C GLU A 34 6.55 6.49 18.93
N ASP A 35 6.98 7.71 18.58
CA ASP A 35 6.11 8.89 18.50
C ASP A 35 5.00 8.69 17.45
N PHE A 36 5.31 8.08 16.31
CA PHE A 36 4.34 7.76 15.26
C PHE A 36 3.30 6.75 15.74
N ILE A 37 3.73 5.68 16.42
CA ILE A 37 2.84 4.63 16.94
C ILE A 37 1.88 5.23 17.98
N ASP A 38 2.39 6.07 18.88
CA ASP A 38 1.60 6.72 19.92
C ASP A 38 0.44 7.55 19.31
N VAL A 39 0.73 8.38 18.32
CA VAL A 39 -0.27 9.28 17.73
C VAL A 39 -1.18 8.60 16.70
N ALA A 40 -0.65 7.71 15.87
CA ALA A 40 -1.31 7.24 14.65
C ALA A 40 -1.43 5.71 14.53
N GLY A 41 -0.93 4.96 15.52
CA GLY A 41 -0.89 3.50 15.48
C GLY A 41 -2.28 2.86 15.34
N VAL A 42 -3.32 3.42 15.95
CA VAL A 42 -4.72 2.91 15.86
C VAL A 42 -5.31 3.04 14.44
N HIS A 43 -4.80 3.98 13.64
CA HIS A 43 -5.25 4.28 12.28
C HIS A 43 -4.32 3.72 11.19
N THR A 44 -3.24 3.02 11.57
CA THR A 44 -2.26 2.44 10.65
C THR A 44 -2.39 0.93 10.60
N ASP A 45 -2.66 0.34 9.45
CA ASP A 45 -2.91 -1.11 9.35
C ASP A 45 -1.66 -1.92 8.96
N ILE A 46 -0.77 -1.32 8.16
CA ILE A 46 0.48 -1.97 7.73
C ILE A 46 1.51 -0.89 7.36
N VAL A 47 2.80 -1.17 7.57
CA VAL A 47 3.90 -0.24 7.21
C VAL A 47 4.80 -0.87 6.14
N LYS A 48 4.95 -0.18 5.02
CA LYS A 48 5.98 -0.42 4.01
C LYS A 48 7.27 0.28 4.43
N LEU A 49 8.36 -0.45 4.60
CA LEU A 49 9.70 0.14 4.60
C LEU A 49 10.05 0.43 3.13
N GLY A 50 10.05 1.70 2.75
CA GLY A 50 10.09 2.15 1.35
C GLY A 50 11.23 1.53 0.54
N TRP A 51 10.96 1.17 -0.72
CA TRP A 51 11.90 0.54 -1.66
C TRP A 51 12.83 -0.48 -0.99
N ALA A 52 14.13 -0.19 -0.94
CA ALA A 52 15.18 -0.98 -0.29
C ALA A 52 15.79 -0.26 0.92
N THR A 53 15.05 0.65 1.58
CA THR A 53 15.54 1.40 2.76
C THR A 53 16.01 0.49 3.90
N SER A 54 15.40 -0.68 4.07
CA SER A 54 15.81 -1.66 5.09
C SER A 54 17.27 -2.09 4.94
N TYR A 55 17.82 -2.12 3.72
CA TYR A 55 19.21 -2.49 3.47
C TYR A 55 20.22 -1.53 4.12
N VAL A 56 19.84 -0.26 4.30
CA VAL A 56 20.70 0.80 4.87
C VAL A 56 20.20 1.34 6.20
N THR A 57 19.11 0.81 6.74
CA THR A 57 18.52 1.28 8.01
C THR A 57 19.32 0.70 9.19
N PRO A 58 19.97 1.53 10.02
CA PRO A 58 20.61 1.03 11.24
C PRO A 58 19.55 0.54 12.24
N ASN A 59 19.91 -0.41 13.09
CA ASN A 59 19.03 -0.95 14.14
C ASN A 59 17.67 -1.45 13.60
N LEU A 60 17.70 -2.11 12.43
CA LEU A 60 16.49 -2.57 11.76
C LEU A 60 15.68 -3.55 12.63
N LYS A 61 16.35 -4.44 13.37
CA LYS A 61 15.68 -5.42 14.24
C LYS A 61 14.88 -4.72 15.35
N GLU A 62 15.46 -3.70 15.95
CA GLU A 62 14.84 -2.86 16.98
C GLU A 62 13.66 -2.08 16.40
N LYS A 63 13.81 -1.49 15.20
CA LYS A 63 12.70 -0.80 14.51
C LYS A 63 11.52 -1.73 14.27
N LEU A 64 11.77 -2.92 13.71
CA LEU A 64 10.72 -3.91 13.43
C LEU A 64 10.05 -4.40 14.72
N ALA A 65 10.82 -4.52 15.82
CA ALA A 65 10.28 -4.88 17.13
C ALA A 65 9.29 -3.84 17.68
N LEU A 66 9.53 -2.53 17.45
CA LEU A 66 8.59 -1.46 17.84
C LEU A 66 7.25 -1.57 17.11
N TYR A 67 7.27 -1.75 15.78
CA TYR A 67 6.03 -1.94 15.02
C TYR A 67 5.30 -3.22 15.44
N ARG A 68 6.03 -4.31 15.64
CA ARG A 68 5.47 -5.60 16.07
C ARG A 68 4.83 -5.51 17.46
N SER A 69 5.45 -4.82 18.42
CA SER A 69 4.88 -4.65 19.77
C SER A 69 3.59 -3.82 19.78
N ALA A 70 3.42 -2.95 18.77
CA ALA A 70 2.19 -2.20 18.54
C ALA A 70 1.13 -2.95 17.72
N GLY A 71 1.41 -4.20 17.31
CA GLY A 71 0.51 -4.99 16.45
C GLY A 71 0.36 -4.41 15.04
N ILE A 72 1.39 -3.72 14.54
CA ILE A 72 1.41 -3.16 13.19
C ILE A 72 2.34 -4.03 12.33
N PRO A 73 1.80 -4.81 11.38
CA PRO A 73 2.63 -5.58 10.48
C PRO A 73 3.47 -4.66 9.58
N THR A 74 4.63 -5.17 9.18
CA THR A 74 5.56 -4.46 8.30
C THR A 74 5.96 -5.34 7.14
N TYR A 75 6.33 -4.74 6.02
CA TYR A 75 6.98 -5.44 4.91
C TYR A 75 8.06 -4.54 4.27
N PHE A 76 9.01 -5.18 3.59
CA PHE A 76 10.00 -4.46 2.78
C PHE A 76 9.40 -4.12 1.43
N GLY A 77 9.65 -2.91 0.93
CA GLY A 77 9.22 -2.52 -0.41
C GLY A 77 9.73 -3.46 -1.49
N GLY A 78 8.95 -3.64 -2.54
CA GLY A 78 9.19 -4.66 -3.56
C GLY A 78 10.46 -4.42 -4.36
N THR A 79 10.97 -3.18 -4.40
CA THR A 79 12.31 -2.89 -4.95
C THR A 79 13.43 -3.67 -4.25
N LEU A 80 13.29 -4.01 -2.95
CA LEU A 80 14.23 -4.92 -2.30
C LEU A 80 14.12 -6.32 -2.88
N PHE A 81 12.91 -6.85 -3.04
CA PHE A 81 12.68 -8.13 -3.72
C PHE A 81 13.29 -8.12 -5.13
N GLU A 82 13.03 -7.07 -5.92
CA GLU A 82 13.57 -6.90 -7.27
C GLU A 82 15.11 -6.94 -7.27
N ALA A 83 15.75 -6.32 -6.27
CA ALA A 83 17.20 -6.32 -6.12
C ALA A 83 17.76 -7.73 -5.89
N PHE A 84 17.08 -8.58 -5.14
CA PHE A 84 17.46 -9.99 -4.99
C PHE A 84 17.13 -10.80 -6.25
N ALA A 85 15.94 -10.62 -6.82
CA ALA A 85 15.45 -11.39 -7.97
C ALA A 85 16.33 -11.20 -9.21
N ILE A 86 16.72 -9.96 -9.54
CA ILE A 86 17.59 -9.67 -10.69
C ILE A 86 19.01 -10.28 -10.54
N ARG A 87 19.42 -10.60 -9.31
CA ARG A 87 20.69 -11.26 -8.99
C ARG A 87 20.58 -12.78 -8.93
N ASN A 88 19.43 -13.36 -9.26
CA ASN A 88 19.10 -14.77 -9.07
C ASN A 88 19.21 -15.22 -7.59
N GLN A 89 18.96 -14.31 -6.66
CA GLN A 89 19.08 -14.51 -5.21
C GLN A 89 17.71 -14.59 -4.51
N PHE A 90 16.71 -15.18 -5.18
CA PHE A 90 15.36 -15.29 -4.60
C PHE A 90 15.33 -16.11 -3.31
N ASP A 91 16.09 -17.19 -3.21
CA ASP A 91 16.16 -17.98 -1.97
C ASP A 91 16.91 -17.23 -0.85
N ASP A 92 17.85 -16.34 -1.18
CA ASP A 92 18.44 -15.43 -0.19
C ASP A 92 17.39 -14.44 0.35
N TYR A 93 16.54 -13.88 -0.52
CA TYR A 93 15.45 -13.01 -0.11
C TYR A 93 14.50 -13.70 0.87
N ARG A 94 14.12 -14.96 0.60
CA ARG A 94 13.30 -15.78 1.51
C ARG A 94 13.95 -15.96 2.89
N ARG A 95 15.26 -16.21 2.92
CA ARG A 95 16.04 -16.28 4.17
C ARG A 95 16.07 -14.95 4.92
N VAL A 96 16.15 -13.82 4.20
CA VAL A 96 16.07 -12.49 4.80
C VAL A 96 14.70 -12.27 5.45
N LEU A 97 13.60 -12.67 4.79
CA LEU A 97 12.26 -12.58 5.39
C LEU A 97 12.17 -13.41 6.69
N GLU A 98 12.74 -14.61 6.70
CA GLU A 98 12.83 -15.46 7.90
C GLU A 98 13.68 -14.81 9.00
N GLU A 99 14.88 -14.31 8.67
CA GLU A 99 15.80 -13.70 9.64
C GLU A 99 15.17 -12.54 10.39
N PHE A 100 14.40 -11.71 9.69
CA PHE A 100 13.74 -10.54 10.28
C PHE A 100 12.33 -10.84 10.82
N GLY A 101 11.84 -12.07 10.66
CA GLY A 101 10.51 -12.50 11.10
C GLY A 101 9.41 -11.69 10.43
N MET A 102 9.48 -11.58 9.11
CA MET A 102 8.52 -10.86 8.27
C MET A 102 7.31 -11.74 7.99
N GLU A 103 6.11 -11.19 8.18
CA GLU A 103 4.83 -11.89 7.90
C GLU A 103 4.25 -11.52 6.52
N TYR A 104 4.78 -10.45 5.92
CA TYR A 104 4.33 -9.89 4.66
C TYR A 104 5.54 -9.61 3.75
N ALA A 105 5.34 -9.73 2.44
CA ALA A 105 6.33 -9.37 1.43
C ALA A 105 5.67 -8.69 0.23
N GLU A 106 6.33 -7.69 -0.35
CA GLU A 106 5.91 -7.08 -1.61
C GLU A 106 6.63 -7.74 -2.80
N VAL A 107 5.89 -8.09 -3.84
CA VAL A 107 6.42 -8.54 -5.13
C VAL A 107 6.05 -7.53 -6.22
N SER A 108 7.06 -6.86 -6.76
CA SER A 108 6.91 -5.87 -7.83
C SER A 108 7.97 -6.07 -8.92
N ASP A 109 7.84 -5.33 -10.01
CA ASP A 109 8.65 -5.46 -11.23
C ASP A 109 8.95 -4.11 -11.90
N GLY A 110 8.82 -2.99 -11.20
CA GLY A 110 8.96 -1.72 -11.91
C GLY A 110 10.41 -1.26 -12.15
N SER A 111 11.40 -1.84 -11.46
CA SER A 111 12.84 -1.51 -11.52
C SER A 111 13.67 -2.63 -12.15
N MET A 112 13.07 -3.79 -12.44
CA MET A 112 13.66 -4.89 -13.21
C MET A 112 12.72 -5.30 -14.35
N ASP A 113 13.27 -5.78 -15.47
CA ASP A 113 12.44 -6.36 -16.53
C ASP A 113 12.27 -7.87 -16.27
N ILE A 114 11.02 -8.31 -16.19
CA ILE A 114 10.64 -9.69 -15.86
C ILE A 114 9.35 -10.04 -16.59
N GLU A 115 9.31 -11.25 -17.15
CA GLU A 115 8.07 -11.80 -17.70
C GLU A 115 7.03 -11.99 -16.59
N HIS A 116 5.80 -11.56 -16.85
CA HIS A 116 4.74 -11.57 -15.85
C HIS A 116 4.47 -12.96 -15.24
N ASP A 117 4.57 -14.02 -16.05
CA ASP A 117 4.41 -15.39 -15.57
C ASP A 117 5.46 -15.76 -14.52
N LYS A 118 6.70 -15.29 -14.69
CA LYS A 118 7.78 -15.47 -13.72
C LYS A 118 7.54 -14.66 -12.45
N LYS A 119 6.94 -13.47 -12.55
CA LYS A 119 6.49 -12.69 -11.37
C LYS A 119 5.41 -13.46 -10.61
N CYS A 120 4.42 -14.02 -11.31
CA CYS A 120 3.39 -14.87 -10.73
C CYS A 120 3.97 -16.11 -10.05
N ASP A 121 5.02 -16.72 -10.62
CA ASP A 121 5.74 -17.83 -9.96
C ASP A 121 6.43 -17.42 -8.66
N PHE A 122 6.99 -16.21 -8.58
CA PHE A 122 7.52 -15.67 -7.33
C PHE A 122 6.42 -15.43 -6.29
N ILE A 123 5.28 -14.86 -6.71
CA ILE A 123 4.10 -14.66 -5.84
C ILE A 123 3.65 -16.01 -5.27
N ARG A 124 3.49 -17.02 -6.13
CA ARG A 124 3.04 -18.36 -5.70
C ARG A 124 3.98 -18.97 -4.68
N LYS A 125 5.28 -18.97 -4.95
CA LYS A 125 6.29 -19.50 -4.02
C LYS A 125 6.37 -18.73 -2.70
N LEU A 126 6.26 -17.40 -2.73
CA LEU A 126 6.28 -16.59 -1.51
C LEU A 126 5.00 -16.74 -0.69
N SER A 127 3.84 -16.96 -1.34
CA SER A 127 2.56 -17.13 -0.67
C SER A 127 2.49 -18.38 0.22
N GLU A 128 3.38 -19.35 -0.01
CA GLU A 128 3.55 -20.53 0.86
C GLU A 128 4.27 -20.19 2.18
N GLN A 129 4.92 -19.02 2.27
CA GLN A 129 5.77 -18.61 3.39
C GLN A 129 5.21 -17.39 4.13
N VAL A 130 4.73 -16.39 3.41
CA VAL A 130 4.28 -15.08 3.93
C VAL A 130 3.04 -14.59 3.19
N THR A 131 2.36 -13.59 3.73
CA THR A 131 1.26 -12.91 3.03
C THR A 131 1.82 -11.99 1.95
N VAL A 132 1.55 -12.30 0.67
CA VAL A 132 2.10 -11.53 -0.45
C VAL A 132 1.20 -10.37 -0.83
N ILE A 133 1.79 -9.18 -0.88
CA ILE A 133 1.22 -8.00 -1.53
C ILE A 133 1.93 -7.86 -2.87
N SER A 134 1.20 -7.74 -3.95
CA SER A 134 1.80 -7.55 -5.27
C SER A 134 1.55 -6.12 -5.75
N GLU A 135 2.29 -5.65 -6.75
CA GLU A 135 2.13 -4.30 -7.28
C GLU A 135 2.04 -4.34 -8.80
N VAL A 136 0.94 -3.84 -9.38
CA VAL A 136 0.79 -3.67 -10.82
C VAL A 136 0.96 -2.20 -11.15
N GLY A 137 1.80 -1.93 -12.14
CA GLY A 137 2.15 -0.56 -12.49
C GLY A 137 3.13 -0.43 -13.63
N SER A 138 3.30 0.81 -14.07
CA SER A 138 4.41 1.18 -14.95
C SER A 138 5.19 2.30 -14.28
N LYS A 139 6.47 2.03 -14.07
CA LYS A 139 7.47 2.95 -13.54
C LYS A 139 7.94 4.00 -14.56
N ASP A 140 7.55 3.84 -15.83
CA ASP A 140 7.85 4.78 -16.90
C ASP A 140 6.58 5.58 -17.24
N ALA A 141 6.63 6.90 -16.99
CA ALA A 141 5.54 7.83 -17.30
C ALA A 141 5.16 7.82 -18.80
N ALA A 142 6.07 7.38 -19.68
CA ALA A 142 5.81 7.23 -21.11
C ALA A 142 5.13 5.89 -21.47
N LYS A 143 5.27 4.85 -20.62
CA LYS A 143 4.62 3.55 -20.84
C LYS A 143 3.24 3.54 -20.18
N ILE A 144 2.23 3.91 -20.98
CA ILE A 144 0.83 3.88 -20.57
C ILE A 144 0.24 2.53 -20.93
N PHE A 145 -0.04 1.68 -19.94
CA PHE A 145 -0.81 0.45 -20.16
C PHE A 145 -2.29 0.76 -20.36
N ALA A 146 -2.89 0.03 -21.29
CA ALA A 146 -4.33 0.03 -21.49
C ALA A 146 -5.05 -0.66 -20.31
N PRO A 147 -6.29 -0.26 -19.97
CA PRO A 147 -7.03 -0.83 -18.84
C PRO A 147 -7.14 -2.36 -18.85
N TYR A 148 -7.42 -2.97 -20.00
CA TYR A 148 -7.52 -4.43 -20.10
C TYR A 148 -6.23 -5.16 -19.70
N LYS A 149 -5.05 -4.54 -19.92
CA LYS A 149 -3.77 -5.11 -19.50
C LYS A 149 -3.62 -5.05 -17.99
N TRP A 150 -3.93 -3.91 -17.36
CA TRP A 150 -3.95 -3.79 -15.91
C TRP A 150 -4.81 -4.87 -15.26
N ILE A 151 -6.05 -5.00 -15.75
CA ILE A 151 -7.01 -5.98 -15.24
C ILE A 151 -6.46 -7.41 -15.38
N ALA A 152 -5.89 -7.75 -16.53
CA ALA A 152 -5.30 -9.07 -16.75
C ALA A 152 -4.14 -9.36 -15.79
N LEU A 153 -3.23 -8.40 -15.59
CA LEU A 153 -2.10 -8.53 -14.67
C LEU A 153 -2.59 -8.69 -13.23
N MET A 154 -3.52 -7.84 -12.78
CA MET A 154 -4.08 -7.88 -11.42
C MET A 154 -4.80 -9.21 -11.15
N LYS A 155 -5.61 -9.72 -12.11
CA LYS A 155 -6.27 -11.03 -11.96
C LYS A 155 -5.23 -12.15 -11.81
N ALA A 156 -4.22 -12.16 -12.66
CA ALA A 156 -3.18 -13.18 -12.62
C ALA A 156 -2.38 -13.15 -11.30
N GLU A 157 -2.08 -11.97 -10.75
CA GLU A 157 -1.37 -11.84 -9.46
C GLU A 157 -2.23 -12.28 -8.27
N ILE A 158 -3.53 -11.97 -8.28
CA ILE A 158 -4.49 -12.48 -7.29
C ILE A 158 -4.58 -14.01 -7.38
N GLU A 159 -4.76 -14.56 -8.58
CA GLU A 159 -4.81 -16.01 -8.83
C GLU A 159 -3.50 -16.72 -8.43
N ALA A 160 -2.36 -16.04 -8.55
CA ALA A 160 -1.07 -16.56 -8.12
C ALA A 160 -0.90 -16.62 -6.59
N GLY A 161 -1.77 -15.97 -5.81
CA GLY A 161 -1.77 -16.02 -4.35
C GLY A 161 -1.54 -14.67 -3.67
N SER A 162 -1.65 -13.55 -4.38
CA SER A 162 -1.55 -12.24 -3.74
C SER A 162 -2.78 -11.96 -2.87
N TRP A 163 -2.56 -11.52 -1.63
CA TRP A 163 -3.61 -11.09 -0.70
C TRP A 163 -4.25 -9.77 -1.13
N LYS A 164 -3.42 -8.81 -1.55
CA LYS A 164 -3.85 -7.53 -2.11
C LYS A 164 -2.92 -7.14 -3.25
N VAL A 165 -3.48 -6.48 -4.27
CA VAL A 165 -2.72 -5.89 -5.37
C VAL A 165 -2.68 -4.37 -5.21
N ILE A 166 -1.48 -3.82 -5.18
CA ILE A 166 -1.22 -2.40 -5.18
C ILE A 166 -1.39 -1.87 -6.61
N ALA A 167 -2.19 -0.83 -6.76
CA ALA A 167 -2.23 -0.05 -7.98
C ALA A 167 -1.17 1.07 -7.89
N GLU A 168 -0.06 0.90 -8.62
CA GLU A 168 1.15 1.73 -8.45
C GLU A 168 0.95 3.20 -8.83
N ALA A 169 1.56 4.05 -8.01
CA ALA A 169 1.69 5.49 -8.22
C ALA A 169 3.05 6.06 -7.83
N ARG A 170 3.92 5.24 -7.24
CA ARG A 170 5.15 5.62 -6.54
C ARG A 170 4.86 6.58 -5.37
N GLU A 171 5.93 7.01 -4.70
CA GLU A 171 5.86 8.05 -3.68
C GLU A 171 5.36 9.39 -4.23
N GLY A 172 5.69 9.72 -5.48
CA GLY A 172 5.35 11.00 -6.09
C GLY A 172 3.88 11.14 -6.49
N GLY A 173 3.14 10.03 -6.63
CA GLY A 173 1.75 10.07 -7.06
C GLY A 173 1.56 10.60 -8.48
N ASN A 174 2.50 10.35 -9.39
CA ASN A 174 2.56 10.99 -10.72
C ASN A 174 2.84 10.00 -11.86
N VAL A 175 2.64 8.71 -11.62
CA VAL A 175 2.77 7.63 -12.60
C VAL A 175 1.65 6.60 -12.41
N GLY A 176 1.61 5.58 -13.28
CA GLY A 176 0.68 4.46 -13.15
C GLY A 176 -0.78 4.89 -13.28
N ILE A 177 -1.52 4.85 -12.15
CA ILE A 177 -2.92 5.30 -12.07
C ILE A 177 -3.10 6.82 -12.12
N TYR A 178 -2.00 7.58 -12.08
CA TYR A 178 -2.00 9.04 -12.25
C TYR A 178 -1.31 9.46 -13.54
N ARG A 179 -1.67 10.65 -14.03
CA ARG A 179 -0.92 11.39 -15.03
C ARG A 179 0.31 12.05 -14.38
N GLY A 180 1.25 12.52 -15.19
CA GLY A 180 2.43 13.27 -14.71
C GLY A 180 2.09 14.53 -13.89
N THR A 181 0.86 15.05 -14.03
CA THR A 181 0.30 16.16 -13.25
C THR A 181 -0.22 15.76 -11.87
N GLY A 182 -0.30 14.47 -11.56
CA GLY A 182 -0.94 13.92 -10.36
C GLY A 182 -2.45 13.69 -10.48
N GLU A 183 -3.04 14.07 -11.62
CA GLU A 183 -4.46 13.83 -11.93
C GLU A 183 -4.75 12.33 -12.07
N VAL A 184 -5.84 11.87 -11.48
CA VAL A 184 -6.25 10.47 -11.55
C VAL A 184 -6.66 10.12 -12.98
N ARG A 185 -6.25 8.94 -13.45
CA ARG A 185 -6.75 8.37 -14.71
C ARG A 185 -8.11 7.72 -14.46
N GLU A 186 -9.16 8.53 -14.32
CA GLU A 186 -10.50 8.09 -13.89
C GLU A 186 -11.01 6.89 -14.71
N GLY A 187 -10.98 6.98 -16.05
CA GLY A 187 -11.41 5.87 -16.91
C GLY A 187 -10.56 4.59 -16.81
N LEU A 188 -9.33 4.64 -16.28
CA LEU A 188 -8.58 3.42 -15.92
C LEU A 188 -9.10 2.84 -14.61
N VAL A 189 -9.29 3.68 -13.60
CA VAL A 189 -9.76 3.26 -12.27
C VAL A 189 -11.16 2.66 -12.37
N ASP A 190 -12.08 3.31 -13.10
CA ASP A 190 -13.45 2.82 -13.29
C ASP A 190 -13.44 1.43 -13.93
N GLU A 191 -12.68 1.23 -15.00
CA GLU A 191 -12.57 -0.07 -15.67
C GLU A 191 -12.01 -1.16 -14.74
N ILE A 192 -11.00 -0.84 -13.92
CA ILE A 192 -10.46 -1.76 -12.91
C ILE A 192 -11.56 -2.16 -11.91
N LEU A 193 -12.31 -1.19 -11.37
CA LEU A 193 -13.37 -1.42 -10.39
C LEU A 193 -14.54 -2.26 -10.96
N THR A 194 -14.74 -2.29 -12.28
CA THR A 194 -15.75 -3.20 -12.88
C THR A 194 -15.33 -4.67 -12.90
N GLN A 195 -14.03 -4.97 -12.78
CA GLN A 195 -13.47 -6.31 -13.01
C GLN A 195 -12.71 -6.90 -11.82
N ILE A 196 -12.21 -6.04 -10.92
CA ILE A 196 -11.41 -6.42 -9.75
C ILE A 196 -12.16 -5.96 -8.49
N PRO A 197 -12.43 -6.85 -7.51
CA PRO A 197 -13.08 -6.45 -6.28
C PRO A 197 -12.27 -5.39 -5.53
N GLU A 198 -12.89 -4.27 -5.19
CA GLU A 198 -12.23 -3.10 -4.61
C GLU A 198 -11.45 -3.42 -3.32
N GLU A 199 -11.96 -4.38 -2.54
CA GLU A 199 -11.37 -4.78 -1.28
C GLU A 199 -10.03 -5.48 -1.49
N THR A 200 -9.78 -6.06 -2.66
CA THR A 200 -8.51 -6.72 -3.02
C THR A 200 -7.44 -5.73 -3.47
N ILE A 201 -7.80 -4.47 -3.70
CA ILE A 201 -6.90 -3.44 -4.23
C ILE A 201 -6.41 -2.55 -3.08
N ILE A 202 -5.13 -2.15 -3.12
CA ILE A 202 -4.61 -1.01 -2.36
C ILE A 202 -4.25 0.08 -3.36
N TRP A 203 -4.90 1.23 -3.28
CA TRP A 203 -4.62 2.36 -4.17
C TRP A 203 -3.52 3.23 -3.56
N GLU A 204 -2.37 3.35 -4.23
CA GLU A 204 -1.36 4.30 -3.75
C GLU A 204 -1.87 5.74 -3.91
N ALA A 205 -2.00 6.47 -2.81
CA ALA A 205 -2.54 7.83 -2.78
C ALA A 205 -1.69 8.71 -1.84
N PRO A 206 -0.42 8.95 -2.17
CA PRO A 206 0.48 9.73 -1.33
C PRO A 206 0.03 11.18 -1.14
N GLN A 207 -0.70 11.76 -2.09
CA GLN A 207 -1.17 13.15 -2.03
C GLN A 207 -2.60 13.26 -1.48
N LYS A 208 -2.88 14.34 -0.75
CA LYS A 208 -4.20 14.62 -0.16
C LYS A 208 -5.32 14.60 -1.20
N GLU A 209 -5.12 15.24 -2.35
CA GLU A 209 -6.10 15.32 -3.44
C GLU A 209 -6.49 13.92 -3.94
N GLN A 210 -5.54 13.00 -3.98
CA GLN A 210 -5.74 11.60 -4.38
C GLN A 210 -6.53 10.83 -3.33
N GLN A 211 -6.19 11.01 -2.05
CA GLN A 211 -6.92 10.41 -0.93
C GLN A 211 -8.39 10.85 -0.93
N VAL A 212 -8.65 12.15 -1.11
CA VAL A 212 -9.99 12.71 -1.20
C VAL A 212 -10.76 12.13 -2.39
N TRP A 213 -10.12 12.03 -3.56
CA TRP A 213 -10.75 11.50 -4.76
C TRP A 213 -11.20 10.04 -4.56
N PHE A 214 -10.32 9.16 -4.06
CA PHE A 214 -10.67 7.77 -3.80
C PHE A 214 -11.74 7.60 -2.71
N ILE A 215 -11.69 8.42 -1.65
CA ILE A 215 -12.70 8.39 -0.59
C ILE A 215 -14.07 8.87 -1.12
N LYS A 216 -14.10 9.81 -2.06
CA LYS A 216 -15.35 10.22 -2.71
C LYS A 216 -15.86 9.14 -3.66
N LEU A 217 -15.00 8.53 -4.47
CA LEU A 217 -15.39 7.52 -5.44
C LEU A 217 -15.89 6.23 -4.77
N ILE A 218 -15.05 5.63 -3.91
CA ILE A 218 -15.25 4.29 -3.36
C ILE A 218 -15.87 4.35 -1.95
N GLY A 219 -15.60 5.41 -1.20
CA GLY A 219 -16.10 5.60 0.16
C GLY A 219 -15.02 5.56 1.24
N THR A 220 -15.42 5.83 2.49
CA THR A 220 -14.50 5.92 3.64
C THR A 220 -13.67 4.67 3.90
N ASN A 221 -14.09 3.51 3.36
CA ASN A 221 -13.46 2.21 3.58
C ASN A 221 -12.67 1.71 2.37
N VAL A 222 -12.23 2.62 1.48
CA VAL A 222 -11.21 2.34 0.47
C VAL A 222 -9.85 2.05 1.11
N ASN A 223 -9.10 1.08 0.58
CA ASN A 223 -7.73 0.80 1.00
C ASN A 223 -6.77 1.77 0.31
N LEU A 224 -5.96 2.48 1.10
CA LEU A 224 -5.00 3.46 0.57
C LEU A 224 -3.58 3.12 1.03
N GLY A 225 -2.63 3.27 0.11
CA GLY A 225 -1.22 3.03 0.29
C GLY A 225 -0.35 4.26 0.06
N ASN A 226 0.93 4.15 0.43
CA ASN A 226 1.92 5.23 0.41
C ASN A 226 1.52 6.45 1.24
N ILE A 227 0.75 6.25 2.31
CA ILE A 227 0.39 7.33 3.21
C ILE A 227 1.64 7.73 4.02
N ALA A 228 1.99 9.01 3.99
CA ALA A 228 3.08 9.52 4.81
C ALA A 228 2.72 9.40 6.30
N PRO A 229 3.67 9.12 7.21
CA PRO A 229 3.39 9.00 8.64
C PRO A 229 2.63 10.21 9.23
N ALA A 230 2.99 11.42 8.79
CA ALA A 230 2.33 12.66 9.21
C ALA A 230 0.91 12.86 8.64
N GLU A 231 0.55 12.14 7.57
CA GLU A 231 -0.75 12.24 6.90
C GLU A 231 -1.77 11.22 7.40
N VAL A 232 -1.43 10.32 8.33
CA VAL A 232 -2.36 9.30 8.84
C VAL A 232 -3.57 9.91 9.55
N ILE A 233 -3.35 10.86 10.47
CA ILE A 233 -4.44 11.57 11.15
C ILE A 233 -5.23 12.46 10.17
N PRO A 234 -4.58 13.28 9.32
CA PRO A 234 -5.28 13.99 8.26
C PRO A 234 -6.13 13.07 7.36
N LEU A 235 -5.63 11.90 6.98
CA LEU A 235 -6.40 10.92 6.20
C LEU A 235 -7.62 10.42 6.96
N GLU A 236 -7.47 10.04 8.23
CA GLU A 236 -8.62 9.57 9.01
C GLU A 236 -9.69 10.66 9.16
N THR A 237 -9.30 11.93 9.29
CA THR A 237 -10.29 13.04 9.29
C THR A 237 -11.00 13.18 7.94
N ILE A 238 -10.34 12.93 6.81
CA ILE A 238 -11.00 12.88 5.48
C ILE A 238 -11.98 11.70 5.42
N ARG A 239 -11.59 10.52 5.91
CA ARG A 239 -12.45 9.33 5.97
C ARG A 239 -13.73 9.61 6.77
N LEU A 240 -13.62 10.35 7.86
CA LEU A 240 -14.74 10.67 8.77
C LEU A 240 -15.57 11.90 8.34
N GLY A 241 -15.24 12.57 7.23
CA GLY A 241 -15.92 13.81 6.85
C GLY A 241 -15.62 15.00 7.77
N LEU A 242 -14.46 14.99 8.44
CA LEU A 242 -14.06 16.00 9.43
C LEU A 242 -12.96 16.95 8.92
N ARG A 243 -12.68 16.91 7.62
CA ARG A 243 -11.80 17.85 6.92
C ARG A 243 -12.58 18.55 5.82
N GLY A 244 -12.28 19.82 5.54
CA GLY A 244 -13.03 20.66 4.59
C GLY A 244 -13.32 19.98 3.24
N ASP A 245 -12.40 19.17 2.74
CA ASP A 245 -12.52 18.45 1.47
C ASP A 245 -13.69 17.44 1.41
N THR A 246 -14.12 16.92 2.57
CA THR A 246 -15.17 15.89 2.75
C THR A 246 -16.25 16.28 3.75
N PHE A 247 -16.24 17.53 4.24
CA PHE A 247 -17.10 17.99 5.33
C PHE A 247 -18.59 17.74 5.08
N ASP A 248 -19.10 18.15 3.93
CA ASP A 248 -20.51 17.96 3.57
C ASP A 248 -20.79 16.60 2.91
N TYR A 249 -19.75 15.84 2.56
CA TYR A 249 -19.87 14.68 1.68
C TYR A 249 -20.65 13.52 2.30
N PHE A 250 -20.53 13.34 3.62
CA PHE A 250 -21.14 12.23 4.35
C PHE A 250 -22.36 12.62 5.20
N LEU A 251 -22.66 13.91 5.35
CA LEU A 251 -23.75 14.37 6.23
C LEU A 251 -25.14 13.88 5.79
N ASN A 252 -25.33 13.68 4.48
CA ASN A 252 -26.61 13.32 3.87
C ASN A 252 -26.63 11.87 3.34
N LYS A 253 -25.65 11.05 3.70
CA LYS A 253 -25.49 9.67 3.21
C LYS A 253 -25.77 8.63 4.29
#